data_AF-A0AAE1YPF0-F1
#
_entry.id   AF-A0AAE1YPF0-F1
#
_cell.length_a   1.000
_cell.length_b   1.000
_cell.length_c   1.000
_cell.angle_alpha   90.00
_cell.angle_beta   90.00
_cell.angle_gamma   90.00
#
_symmetry.space_group_name_H-M   'P 1'
#
loop_
_entity.id
_entity.type
_entity.pdbx_description
1 polymer ?
#
loop_
_entity_poly.entity_id
_entity_poly.type
_entity_poly.pdbx_seq_one_letter_code
_entity_poly.pdbx_strand_id
1 'polypeptide(L)'
;MEEEDVKHVYLDCTFTQKSWALSDLSWQPVSTWQENIGEWMRKVCCKLDQEEGNKFLAIWGLWNNQNKVLMENKCKNVSELVIDTVRFLNEFKCKKDCLTTKPNSSLPREWLEPAESYVKINHDGTIFEEEHVASTGLIA
;
A
#
# COMPACT_ATOMS: atom_id res chain seq x y z
N MET A 1 13.94 10.66 19.84
CA MET A 1 12.83 10.05 19.08
C MET A 1 12.49 11.09 18.03
N GLU A 2 12.84 10.85 16.77
CA GLU A 2 12.53 11.80 15.70
C GLU A 2 11.00 11.88 15.55
N GLU A 3 10.48 13.06 15.24
CA GLU A 3 9.05 13.27 15.06
C GLU A 3 8.62 12.54 13.78
N GLU A 4 7.69 11.60 13.91
CA GLU A 4 7.27 10.75 12.81
C GLU A 4 6.27 11.53 11.94
N ASP A 5 6.74 12.02 10.79
CA ASP A 5 5.89 12.59 9.75
C ASP A 5 5.92 11.73 8.48
N VAL A 6 5.03 12.06 7.54
CA VAL A 6 4.88 11.31 6.30
C VAL A 6 6.19 11.27 5.50
N LYS A 7 6.98 12.34 5.54
CA LYS A 7 8.27 12.40 4.86
C LYS A 7 9.29 11.48 5.53
N HIS A 8 9.29 11.40 6.85
CA HIS A 8 10.12 10.51 7.63
C HIS A 8 9.86 9.04 7.27
N VAL A 9 8.60 8.62 7.22
CA VAL A 9 8.20 7.25 6.88
C VAL A 9 8.69 6.85 5.49
N TYR A 10 8.56 7.73 4.50
CA TYR A 10 8.84 7.39 3.10
C TYR A 10 10.23 7.77 2.60
N LEU A 11 10.96 8.67 3.26
CA LEU A 11 12.20 9.25 2.73
C LEU A 11 13.30 9.47 3.79
N ASP A 12 12.99 10.10 4.92
CA ASP A 12 14.05 10.60 5.81
C ASP A 12 14.58 9.52 6.76
N CYS A 13 13.80 8.48 7.07
CA CYS A 13 14.25 7.42 7.95
C CYS A 13 15.42 6.63 7.34
N THR A 14 16.48 6.40 8.13
CA THR A 14 17.63 5.57 7.71
C THR A 14 17.20 4.16 7.28
N PHE A 15 16.15 3.63 7.91
CA PHE A 15 15.55 2.36 7.51
C PHE A 15 15.04 2.43 6.07
N THR A 16 14.23 3.44 5.77
CA THR A 16 13.62 3.66 4.46
C THR A 16 14.66 3.92 3.38
N GLN A 17 15.68 4.74 3.66
CA GLN A 17 16.78 4.99 2.72
C GLN A 17 17.53 3.69 2.35
N LYS A 18 17.76 2.81 3.34
CA LYS A 18 18.37 1.50 3.10
C LYS A 18 17.45 0.58 2.30
N SER A 19 16.13 0.61 2.55
CA SER A 19 15.15 -0.15 1.77
C SER A 19 15.15 0.27 0.31
N TRP A 20 15.23 1.58 0.03
CA TRP A 20 15.35 2.10 -1.33
C TRP A 20 16.65 1.68 -2.00
N ALA A 21 17.79 1.81 -1.31
CA ALA A 21 19.10 1.45 -1.85
C ALA A 21 19.23 -0.06 -2.17
N LEU A 22 18.53 -0.91 -1.42
CA LEU A 22 18.49 -2.36 -1.66
C LEU A 22 17.38 -2.79 -2.63
N SER A 23 16.48 -1.87 -3.00
CA SER A 23 15.51 -2.15 -4.04
C SER A 23 16.18 -2.02 -5.42
N ASP A 24 15.96 -2.97 -6.32
CA ASP A 24 16.39 -2.90 -7.73
C ASP A 24 15.65 -1.82 -8.54
N LEU A 25 15.08 -0.82 -7.87
CA LEU A 25 14.40 0.29 -8.52
C LEU A 25 15.45 1.29 -8.99
N SER A 26 15.47 1.57 -10.29
CA SER A 26 16.31 2.62 -10.90
C SER A 26 15.97 4.05 -10.43
N TRP A 27 14.94 4.18 -9.57
CA TRP A 27 14.32 5.42 -9.17
C TRP A 27 14.81 5.90 -7.80
N GLN A 28 15.11 7.20 -7.70
CA GLN A 28 15.52 7.86 -6.47
C GLN A 28 14.36 8.68 -5.90
N PRO A 29 13.67 8.21 -4.84
CA PRO A 29 12.46 8.86 -4.34
C PRO A 29 12.73 10.21 -3.68
N VAL A 30 13.89 10.36 -3.02
CA VAL A 30 14.31 11.59 -2.32
C VAL A 30 14.37 12.80 -3.25
N SER A 31 14.84 12.63 -4.49
CA SER A 31 14.97 13.75 -5.44
C SER A 31 13.64 14.24 -6.03
N THR A 32 12.53 13.55 -5.71
CA THR A 32 11.20 13.86 -6.26
C THR A 32 10.22 14.43 -5.24
N TRP A 33 10.59 14.50 -3.96
CA TRP A 33 9.73 14.95 -2.88
C TRP A 33 9.09 16.31 -3.17
N GLN A 34 7.83 16.47 -2.74
CA GLN A 34 7.07 17.71 -2.80
C GLN A 34 6.57 18.06 -1.40
N GLU A 35 6.19 19.31 -1.15
CA GLU A 35 5.63 19.74 0.14
C GLU A 35 4.38 18.94 0.54
N ASN A 36 3.69 18.33 -0.43
CA ASN A 36 2.48 17.53 -0.23
C ASN A 36 2.66 16.08 -0.73
N ILE A 37 2.30 15.11 0.12
CA ILE A 37 2.34 13.68 -0.20
C ILE A 37 1.46 13.30 -1.40
N GLY A 38 0.30 13.93 -1.55
CA GLY A 38 -0.61 13.70 -2.68
C GLY A 38 0.03 14.14 -4.01
N GLU A 39 0.76 15.26 -4.02
CA GLU A 39 1.48 15.71 -5.21
C GLU A 39 2.72 14.86 -5.49
N TRP A 40 3.40 14.41 -4.44
CA TRP A 40 4.50 13.46 -4.57
C TRP A 40 4.01 12.16 -5.16
N MET A 41 2.98 11.53 -4.58
CA MET A 41 2.34 10.32 -5.10
C MET A 41 1.84 10.50 -6.53
N ARG A 42 1.23 11.64 -6.84
CA ARG A 42 0.83 11.96 -8.22
C ARG A 42 2.03 11.99 -9.16
N LYS A 43 3.16 12.61 -8.78
CA LYS A 43 4.39 12.60 -9.59
C LYS A 43 4.99 11.20 -9.74
N VAL A 44 4.91 10.38 -8.69
CA VAL A 44 5.31 8.97 -8.73
C VAL A 44 4.44 8.17 -9.69
N CYS A 45 3.15 8.48 -9.78
CA CYS A 45 2.18 7.77 -10.62
C CYS A 45 1.96 8.39 -12.02
N CYS A 46 2.48 9.58 -12.32
CA CYS A 46 2.25 10.28 -13.59
C CYS A 46 3.32 10.00 -14.66
N LYS A 47 4.26 9.07 -14.45
CA LYS A 47 5.30 8.69 -15.42
C LYS A 47 5.10 7.23 -15.90
N LEU A 48 3.88 6.94 -16.34
CA LEU A 48 3.34 5.60 -16.59
C LEU A 48 4.10 4.76 -17.61
N ASP A 49 5.01 3.93 -17.10
CA ASP A 49 5.49 2.69 -17.71
C ASP A 49 5.40 1.50 -16.74
N GLN A 50 5.70 0.28 -17.23
CA GLN A 50 5.56 -0.98 -16.50
C GLN A 50 6.45 -1.08 -15.24
N GLU A 51 7.42 -0.16 -15.07
CA GLU A 51 8.31 -0.06 -13.92
C GLU A 51 7.60 0.56 -12.69
N GLU A 52 6.48 1.26 -12.89
CA GLU A 52 5.78 2.02 -11.84
C GLU A 52 4.97 1.18 -10.85
N GLY A 53 4.41 0.04 -11.28
CA GLY A 53 3.76 -0.90 -10.35
C GLY A 53 4.74 -1.34 -9.25
N ASN A 54 6.02 -1.45 -9.60
CA ASN A 54 7.07 -1.80 -8.64
C ASN A 54 7.38 -0.68 -7.66
N LYS A 55 7.34 0.57 -8.12
CA LYS A 55 7.54 1.77 -7.30
C LYS A 55 6.39 1.94 -6.31
N PHE A 56 5.14 1.80 -6.77
CA PHE A 56 3.95 1.86 -5.91
C PHE A 56 3.95 0.75 -4.84
N LEU A 57 4.31 -0.47 -5.21
CA LEU A 57 4.34 -1.59 -4.28
C LEU A 57 5.46 -1.49 -3.24
N ALA A 58 6.57 -0.84 -3.56
CA ALA A 58 7.61 -0.52 -2.58
C ALA A 58 7.17 0.55 -1.58
N ILE A 59 6.48 1.60 -2.04
CA ILE A 59 5.86 2.61 -1.17
C ILE A 59 4.83 1.95 -0.25
N TRP A 60 3.99 1.06 -0.81
CA TRP A 60 3.04 0.26 -0.04
C TRP A 60 3.71 -0.62 1.01
N GLY A 61 4.82 -1.27 0.67
CA GLY A 61 5.61 -2.08 1.60
C GLY A 61 6.08 -1.28 2.81
N LEU A 62 6.63 -0.08 2.58
CA LEU A 62 7.08 0.82 3.65
C LEU A 62 5.93 1.25 4.55
N TRP A 63 4.82 1.70 3.96
CA TRP A 63 3.62 2.07 4.70
C TRP A 63 3.08 0.92 5.55
N ASN A 64 2.98 -0.27 4.95
CA ASN A 64 2.46 -1.46 5.63
C ASN A 64 3.39 -1.92 6.77
N ASN A 65 4.71 -1.86 6.58
CA ASN A 65 5.65 -2.12 7.67
C ASN A 65 5.40 -1.16 8.83
N GLN A 66 5.15 0.11 8.53
CA GLN A 66 4.96 1.11 9.56
C GLN A 66 3.63 0.98 10.30
N ASN A 67 2.56 0.61 9.61
CA ASN A 67 1.31 0.22 10.27
C ASN A 67 1.49 -0.98 11.19
N LYS A 68 2.33 -1.96 10.84
CA LYS A 68 2.61 -3.11 11.72
C LYS A 68 3.40 -2.73 12.95
N VAL A 69 4.30 -1.75 12.85
CA VAL A 69 4.96 -1.19 14.03
C VAL A 69 3.93 -0.53 14.94
N LEU A 70 3.06 0.32 14.39
CA LEU A 70 2.06 1.06 15.15
C LEU A 70 0.98 0.16 15.78
N MET A 71 0.49 -0.83 15.02
CA MET A 71 -0.66 -1.65 15.41
C MET A 71 -0.27 -2.96 16.12
N GLU A 72 0.87 -3.55 15.75
CA GLU A 72 1.28 -4.88 16.23
C GLU A 72 2.63 -4.86 16.99
N ASN A 73 3.31 -3.71 17.08
CA ASN A 73 4.67 -3.59 17.61
C ASN A 73 5.68 -4.52 16.90
N LYS A 74 5.47 -4.77 15.60
CA LYS A 74 6.33 -5.62 14.76
C LYS A 74 6.99 -4.80 13.67
N CYS A 75 8.32 -4.72 13.71
CA CYS A 75 9.13 -4.09 12.66
C CYS A 75 9.90 -5.18 11.91
N LYS A 76 9.76 -5.23 10.59
CA LYS A 76 10.64 -6.07 9.76
C LYS A 76 12.01 -5.42 9.64
N ASN A 77 13.06 -6.22 9.51
CA ASN A 77 14.33 -5.68 9.09
C ASN A 77 14.29 -5.29 7.60
N VAL A 78 15.26 -4.48 7.17
CA VAL A 78 15.29 -3.92 5.80
C VAL A 78 15.26 -5.03 4.74
N SER A 79 16.02 -6.11 4.93
CA SER A 79 16.10 -7.21 3.98
C SER A 79 14.78 -7.97 3.87
N GLU A 80 14.14 -8.26 5.00
CA GLU A 80 12.81 -8.89 5.04
C GLU A 80 11.76 -8.05 4.31
N LEU A 81 11.76 -6.74 4.53
CA LEU A 81 10.85 -5.82 3.86
C LEU A 81 11.05 -5.85 2.34
N VAL A 82 12.29 -5.77 1.87
CA VAL A 82 12.61 -5.79 0.45
C VAL A 82 12.21 -7.13 -0.17
N ILE A 83 12.56 -8.26 0.46
CA ILE A 83 12.18 -9.60 -0.01
C ILE A 83 10.67 -9.75 -0.12
N ASP A 84 9.92 -9.37 0.91
CA ASP A 84 8.47 -9.49 0.91
C ASP A 84 7.82 -8.59 -0.15
N THR A 85 8.36 -7.38 -0.34
CA THR A 85 7.91 -6.46 -1.38
C THR A 85 8.14 -7.05 -2.77
N VAL A 86 9.32 -7.59 -3.04
CA VAL A 86 9.66 -8.25 -4.31
C VAL A 86 8.82 -9.51 -4.53
N ARG A 87 8.58 -10.31 -3.49
CA ARG A 87 7.70 -11.48 -3.58
C ARG A 87 6.28 -11.07 -3.96
N PHE A 88 5.72 -10.10 -3.25
CA PHE A 88 4.38 -9.58 -3.52
C PHE A 88 4.27 -9.02 -4.95
N LEU A 89 5.30 -8.33 -5.41
CA LEU A 89 5.41 -7.83 -6.77
C LEU A 89 5.29 -8.94 -7.82
N ASN A 90 6.06 -10.00 -7.64
CA ASN A 90 6.09 -11.12 -8.58
C ASN A 90 4.74 -11.84 -8.59
N GLU A 91 4.14 -12.06 -7.43
CA GLU A 91 2.78 -12.62 -7.33
C GLU A 91 1.75 -11.75 -8.04
N PHE A 92 1.82 -10.42 -7.86
CA PHE A 92 0.93 -9.48 -8.52
C PHE A 92 1.07 -9.53 -10.05
N LYS A 93 2.30 -9.56 -10.58
CA LYS A 93 2.57 -9.68 -12.02
C LYS A 93 2.00 -10.99 -12.57
N CYS A 94 2.29 -12.13 -11.92
CA CYS A 94 1.77 -13.43 -12.33
C CYS A 94 0.24 -13.46 -12.36
N LYS A 95 -0.43 -12.92 -11.32
CA LYS A 95 -1.89 -12.88 -11.25
C LYS A 95 -2.51 -11.92 -12.27
N LYS A 96 -1.86 -10.79 -12.55
CA LYS A 96 -2.31 -9.82 -13.56
C LYS A 96 -2.40 -10.46 -14.95
N ASP A 97 -1.42 -11.26 -15.33
CA ASP A 97 -1.41 -11.95 -16.63
C ASP A 97 -2.49 -13.03 -16.73
N CYS A 98 -2.86 -13.65 -15.60
CA CYS A 98 -3.96 -14.63 -15.51
C CYS A 98 -5.37 -14.00 -15.58
N LEU A 99 -5.53 -12.70 -15.29
CA LEU A 99 -6.82 -11.99 -15.28
C LEU A 99 -7.33 -11.56 -16.67
N THR A 100 -6.71 -12.05 -17.74
CA THR A 100 -7.13 -11.77 -19.13
C THR A 100 -8.51 -12.33 -19.48
N THR A 101 -9.09 -13.19 -18.64
CA THR A 101 -10.51 -13.54 -18.70
C THR A 101 -11.35 -12.42 -18.09
N LYS A 102 -11.87 -11.52 -18.94
CA LYS A 102 -12.85 -10.52 -18.53
C LYS A 102 -14.04 -11.21 -17.85
N PRO A 103 -14.39 -10.91 -16.59
CA PRO A 103 -15.67 -11.34 -16.07
C PRO A 103 -16.76 -10.62 -16.88
N ASN A 104 -17.69 -11.41 -17.41
CA ASN A 104 -18.93 -10.94 -18.04
C ASN A 104 -19.84 -10.30 -16.97
N SER A 105 -19.42 -9.19 -16.39
CA SER A 105 -20.23 -8.43 -15.44
C SER A 105 -20.72 -7.16 -16.13
N SER A 106 -22.01 -7.11 -16.44
CA SER A 106 -22.73 -5.92 -16.93
C SER A 106 -22.96 -4.86 -15.84
N LEU A 107 -22.41 -5.07 -14.64
CA LEU A 107 -22.52 -4.12 -13.54
C LEU A 107 -21.48 -3.00 -13.68
N PRO A 108 -21.83 -1.74 -13.34
CA PRO A 108 -20.87 -0.64 -13.26
C PRO A 108 -19.73 -1.03 -12.32
N ARG A 109 -18.49 -0.95 -12.81
CA ARG A 109 -17.28 -1.22 -12.01
C ARG A 109 -16.83 -0.03 -11.17
N GLU A 110 -17.52 1.09 -11.30
CA GLU A 110 -17.14 2.35 -10.66
C GLU A 110 -18.04 2.61 -9.46
N TRP A 111 -17.42 3.02 -8.37
CA TRP A 111 -18.14 3.45 -7.18
C TRP A 111 -18.89 4.75 -7.51
N LEU A 112 -20.21 4.75 -7.32
CA LEU A 112 -21.04 5.93 -7.42
C LEU A 112 -21.33 6.46 -6.02
N GLU A 113 -21.27 7.77 -5.87
CA GLU A 113 -21.64 8.43 -4.63
C GLU A 113 -23.12 8.16 -4.29
N PRO A 114 -23.46 7.83 -3.03
CA PRO A 114 -24.85 7.66 -2.62
C PRO A 114 -25.64 8.96 -2.80
N ALA A 115 -26.93 8.87 -3.14
CA ALA A 115 -27.80 10.05 -3.18
C ALA A 115 -27.92 10.69 -1.79
N GLU A 116 -28.23 12.00 -1.72
CA GLU A 116 -28.23 12.82 -0.49
C GLU A 116 -29.06 12.29 0.69
N SER A 117 -29.95 11.32 0.47
CA SER A 117 -30.79 10.67 1.50
C SER A 117 -30.27 9.31 1.99
N TYR A 118 -29.09 8.88 1.52
CA TYR A 118 -28.47 7.60 1.86
C TYR A 118 -27.22 7.80 2.71
N VAL A 119 -27.08 6.95 3.73
CA VAL A 119 -25.89 6.93 4.59
C VAL A 119 -24.94 5.83 4.10
N LYS A 120 -23.65 6.18 3.94
CA LYS A 120 -22.60 5.21 3.61
C LYS A 120 -22.22 4.45 4.88
N ILE A 121 -22.62 3.19 4.97
CA ILE A 121 -22.22 2.32 6.08
C ILE A 121 -21.02 1.48 5.64
N ASN A 122 -19.90 1.64 6.34
CA ASN A 122 -18.77 0.71 6.27
C ASN A 122 -19.02 -0.43 7.25
N HIS A 123 -18.91 -1.67 6.78
CA HIS A 123 -19.06 -2.88 7.59
C HIS A 123 -17.78 -3.70 7.47
N ASP A 124 -17.26 -4.17 8.60
CA ASP A 124 -16.15 -5.12 8.62
C ASP A 124 -16.40 -6.22 9.66
N GLY A 125 -15.80 -7.38 9.43
CA GLY A 125 -15.93 -8.54 10.27
C GLY A 125 -14.57 -9.16 10.59
N THR A 126 -14.43 -9.70 11.79
CA THR A 126 -13.22 -10.42 12.21
C THR A 126 -13.60 -11.77 12.79
N ILE A 127 -12.84 -12.81 12.45
CA ILE A 127 -13.02 -14.16 12.96
C ILE A 127 -11.73 -14.57 13.69
N PHE A 128 -11.87 -15.02 14.93
CA PHE A 128 -10.80 -15.57 15.74
C PHE A 128 -11.05 -17.08 15.87
N GLU A 129 -10.46 -17.85 14.96
CA GLU A 129 -10.74 -19.29 14.80
C GLU A 129 -10.37 -20.10 16.05
N GLU A 130 -9.24 -19.77 16.69
CA GLU A 130 -8.75 -20.43 17.92
C GLU A 130 -9.67 -20.20 19.13
N GLU A 131 -10.37 -19.06 19.15
CA GLU A 131 -11.24 -18.65 20.25
C GLU A 131 -12.71 -19.00 19.99
N HIS A 132 -13.02 -19.50 18.78
CA HIS A 132 -14.39 -19.69 18.27
C HIS A 132 -15.26 -18.43 18.38
N VAL A 133 -14.65 -17.25 18.20
CA VAL A 133 -15.32 -15.95 18.28
C VAL A 133 -15.36 -15.30 16.91
N ALA A 134 -16.49 -14.66 16.60
CA ALA A 134 -16.61 -13.74 15.47
C ALA A 134 -17.19 -12.40 15.95
N SER A 135 -16.65 -11.32 15.39
CA SER A 135 -17.04 -9.95 15.71
C SER A 135 -17.38 -9.20 14.43
N THR A 136 -18.30 -8.25 14.51
CA THR A 136 -18.70 -7.36 13.41
C THR A 136 -18.69 -5.92 13.90
N GLY A 137 -18.28 -4.99 13.03
CA GLY A 137 -18.31 -3.56 13.26
C GLY A 137 -19.00 -2.84 12.10
N LEU A 138 -19.81 -1.84 12.43
CA LEU A 138 -20.52 -0.97 11.49
C LEU A 138 -20.21 0.50 11.85
N ILE A 139 -19.82 1.30 10.86
CA ILE A 139 -19.62 2.75 11.00
C ILE A 139 -20.41 3.43 9.87
N ALA A 140 -21.26 4.38 10.24
CA ALA A 140 -22.17 5.12 9.36
C ALA A 140 -21.80 6.60 9.32
#